data_AF-A0A8B8D2Z2-F1
#
_entry.id   AF-A0A8B8D2Z2-F1
#
_cell.length_a   1.000
_cell.length_b   1.000
_cell.length_c   1.000
_cell.angle_alpha   90.00
_cell.angle_beta   90.00
_cell.angle_gamma   90.00
#
_symmetry.space_group_name_H-M   'P 1'
#
loop_
_entity.id
_entity.type
_entity.pdbx_description
1 polymer ?
#
loop_
_entity_poly.entity_id
_entity_poly.type
_entity_poly.pdbx_seq_one_letter_code
_entity_poly.pdbx_strand_id
1 'polypeptide(L)'
;MLIIDDIVYHTKKKMTSVAYSYMTLDAVAHGGVSGNRKSSAYRQPHSRDSSVTSGSLNRNNSSKKRKKRRPDSKNKVKVQICVQFFKVGEIDTLKEQFTADVIVKAKWREPTLDGQNKTSESIEFNKFWNPKLYIENSLGDPKEQIRYRLLYNDKGEAFITEKRVIKGTFMENLELDDFPFDVQDLTITVASELPSYEVELIEDLDDHHVVNKQSFVDEQEWHLYMHTECSRRDLVIDQADNSVRRSALSVKCRAARRPGYFVWNIFLVTFLICTLAFATFSVEKKLPQNRLQLSFTLVLTAVAFKSVVNSSLPRISYLTYMDKYLLAAMIMLSAVCVWHALVTVVKETIADRAETIVLIVLGIIYVIYNVGFLIIIYLYPWKKRRTMAQKDRDYTEGLRLVKSKL
;
A
#
# COMPACT_ATOMS: atom_id res chain seq x y z
N MET A 1 3.68 -34.27 37.47
CA MET A 1 2.92 -35.05 36.47
C MET A 1 1.46 -34.59 36.38
N LEU A 2 0.78 -34.26 37.49
CA LEU A 2 -0.64 -33.84 37.49
C LEU A 2 -0.96 -32.46 36.86
N ILE A 3 0.00 -31.54 36.74
CA ILE A 3 -0.24 -30.19 36.17
C ILE A 3 -0.26 -30.21 34.63
N ILE A 4 0.43 -31.16 34.00
CA ILE A 4 0.49 -31.26 32.54
C ILE A 4 -0.80 -31.89 31.99
N ASP A 5 -1.38 -32.86 32.71
CA ASP A 5 -2.63 -33.50 32.30
C ASP A 5 -3.83 -32.54 32.37
N ASP A 6 -3.87 -31.62 33.33
CA ASP A 6 -4.92 -30.59 33.42
C ASP A 6 -4.86 -29.57 32.27
N ILE A 7 -3.64 -29.21 31.83
CA ILE A 7 -3.46 -28.30 30.68
C ILE A 7 -3.85 -28.99 29.38
N VAL A 8 -3.51 -30.28 29.21
CA VAL A 8 -3.90 -31.06 28.02
C VAL A 8 -5.41 -31.30 27.98
N TYR A 9 -6.06 -31.54 29.13
CA TYR A 9 -7.50 -31.70 29.23
C TYR A 9 -8.26 -30.41 28.89
N HIS A 10 -7.81 -29.25 29.41
CA HIS A 10 -8.41 -27.96 29.10
C HIS A 10 -8.22 -27.52 27.65
N THR A 11 -7.09 -27.91 27.03
CA THR A 11 -6.80 -27.58 25.62
C THR A 11 -7.64 -28.44 24.66
N LYS A 12 -7.83 -29.73 24.96
CA LYS A 12 -8.75 -30.59 24.19
C LYS A 12 -10.20 -30.11 24.26
N LYS A 13 -10.69 -29.72 25.44
CA LYS A 13 -12.08 -29.24 25.64
C LYS A 13 -12.38 -27.94 24.89
N LYS A 14 -11.40 -27.04 24.74
CA LYS A 14 -11.53 -25.83 23.92
C LYS A 14 -11.55 -26.13 22.41
N MET A 15 -10.79 -27.12 21.93
CA MET A 15 -10.80 -27.49 20.51
C MET A 15 -12.10 -28.18 20.08
N THR A 16 -12.73 -29.01 20.91
CA THR A 16 -14.03 -29.63 20.57
C THR A 16 -15.17 -28.61 20.54
N SER A 17 -15.14 -27.58 21.38
CA SER A 17 -16.16 -26.51 21.37
C SER A 17 -16.11 -25.64 20.11
N VAL A 18 -14.93 -25.48 19.49
CA VAL A 18 -14.78 -24.73 18.25
C VAL A 18 -15.27 -25.54 17.05
N ALA A 19 -15.04 -26.86 17.03
CA ALA A 19 -15.50 -27.73 15.95
C ALA A 19 -17.05 -27.81 15.83
N TYR A 20 -17.78 -27.79 16.97
CA TYR A 20 -19.25 -27.79 16.95
C TYR A 20 -19.87 -26.45 16.49
N SER A 21 -19.13 -25.34 16.60
CA SER A 21 -19.63 -24.03 16.17
C SER A 21 -19.52 -23.80 14.66
N TYR A 22 -18.66 -24.55 13.95
CA TYR A 22 -18.55 -24.47 12.49
C TYR A 22 -19.55 -25.40 11.77
N MET A 23 -19.86 -26.56 12.35
CA MET A 23 -20.84 -27.50 11.77
C MET A 23 -22.30 -27.02 11.83
N THR A 24 -22.61 -26.02 12.66
CA THR A 24 -23.97 -25.46 12.78
C THR A 24 -24.24 -24.27 11.86
N LEU A 25 -23.21 -23.67 11.26
CA LEU A 25 -23.33 -22.55 10.31
C LEU A 25 -23.63 -23.01 8.88
N ASP A 26 -23.14 -24.18 8.46
CA ASP A 26 -23.39 -24.71 7.11
C ASP A 26 -24.79 -25.32 6.92
N ALA A 27 -25.54 -25.59 8.00
CA ALA A 27 -26.88 -26.17 7.92
C ALA A 27 -28.02 -25.16 7.69
N VAL A 28 -27.74 -23.85 7.73
CA VAL A 28 -28.77 -22.78 7.64
C VAL A 28 -28.80 -22.09 6.26
N ALA A 29 -27.83 -22.36 5.37
CA ALA A 29 -27.72 -21.67 4.08
C ALA A 29 -28.50 -22.32 2.91
N HIS A 30 -29.17 -23.45 3.11
CA HIS A 30 -29.98 -24.11 2.07
C HIS A 30 -31.49 -24.04 2.37
N GLY A 31 -32.08 -22.88 2.08
CA GLY A 31 -33.53 -22.66 2.11
C GLY A 31 -33.94 -21.54 1.15
N GLY A 32 -33.88 -21.81 -0.16
CA GLY A 32 -34.24 -20.86 -1.21
C GLY A 32 -35.75 -20.71 -1.38
N VAL A 33 -36.24 -19.46 -1.38
CA VAL A 33 -37.59 -19.07 -1.82
C VAL A 33 -37.51 -18.44 -3.22
N SER A 34 -38.44 -18.89 -4.06
CA SER A 34 -38.67 -18.57 -5.48
C SER A 34 -39.03 -17.10 -5.76
N GLY A 35 -38.60 -16.56 -6.91
CA GLY A 35 -39.04 -15.24 -7.37
C GLY A 35 -38.43 -14.75 -8.70
N ASN A 36 -38.99 -15.22 -9.83
CA ASN A 36 -39.10 -14.59 -11.15
C ASN A 36 -38.08 -13.50 -11.59
N ARG A 37 -37.25 -13.82 -12.60
CA ARG A 37 -36.72 -12.85 -13.57
C ARG A 37 -36.87 -13.34 -14.99
N LYS A 38 -37.58 -12.53 -15.80
CA LYS A 38 -37.79 -12.69 -17.24
C LYS A 38 -36.46 -12.56 -18.00
N SER A 39 -36.23 -13.49 -18.92
CA SER A 39 -35.14 -13.46 -19.89
C SER A 39 -35.46 -12.53 -21.07
N SER A 40 -34.43 -11.90 -21.62
CA SER A 40 -34.43 -11.47 -23.02
C SER A 40 -33.02 -11.63 -23.57
N ALA A 41 -32.93 -12.43 -24.62
CA ALA A 41 -31.72 -12.96 -25.21
C ALA A 41 -30.98 -11.92 -26.08
N TYR A 42 -29.66 -11.91 -25.97
CA TYR A 42 -28.77 -11.16 -26.84
C TYR A 42 -28.55 -11.95 -28.14
N ARG A 43 -28.93 -11.35 -29.28
CA ARG A 43 -28.80 -11.93 -30.63
C ARG A 43 -27.60 -11.27 -31.32
N GLN A 44 -26.58 -12.04 -31.67
CA GLN A 44 -25.53 -11.62 -32.60
C GLN A 44 -26.09 -11.52 -34.04
N PRO A 45 -25.51 -10.67 -34.90
CA PRO A 45 -25.59 -10.91 -36.33
C PRO A 45 -24.23 -11.12 -37.00
N HIS A 46 -24.27 -12.12 -37.87
CA HIS A 46 -23.37 -12.55 -38.92
C HIS A 46 -22.61 -11.46 -39.71
N SER A 47 -21.38 -11.86 -40.08
CA SER A 47 -20.57 -11.37 -41.18
C SER A 47 -21.12 -11.78 -42.56
N ARG A 48 -21.16 -10.83 -43.50
CA ARG A 48 -21.13 -11.07 -44.95
C ARG A 48 -20.39 -9.93 -45.66
N ASP A 49 -19.50 -10.32 -46.56
CA ASP A 49 -18.72 -9.48 -47.46
C ASP A 49 -19.59 -8.77 -48.52
N SER A 50 -19.18 -7.57 -48.95
CA SER A 50 -19.27 -7.15 -50.36
C SER A 50 -18.33 -5.97 -50.67
N SER A 51 -17.77 -6.03 -51.86
CA SER A 51 -16.71 -5.23 -52.48
C SER A 51 -17.11 -3.83 -52.98
N VAL A 52 -16.14 -2.91 -52.91
CA VAL A 52 -15.71 -1.86 -53.87
C VAL A 52 -16.75 -1.23 -54.82
N THR A 53 -16.93 0.09 -54.72
CA THR A 53 -16.90 0.99 -55.90
C THR A 53 -16.60 2.44 -55.53
N SER A 54 -15.67 3.02 -56.29
CA SER A 54 -15.27 4.43 -56.36
C SER A 54 -16.39 5.34 -56.86
N GLY A 55 -16.58 6.49 -56.22
CA GLY A 55 -17.46 7.55 -56.71
C GLY A 55 -17.09 8.88 -56.08
N SER A 56 -16.35 9.70 -56.81
CA SER A 56 -16.07 11.10 -56.46
C SER A 56 -17.36 11.90 -56.45
N LEU A 57 -17.67 12.59 -55.35
CA LEU A 57 -18.53 13.77 -55.39
C LEU A 57 -18.12 14.77 -54.33
N ASN A 58 -17.50 15.81 -54.85
CA ASN A 58 -17.12 17.05 -54.19
C ASN A 58 -18.39 17.76 -53.70
N ARG A 59 -18.54 17.98 -52.40
CA ARG A 59 -19.50 18.98 -51.90
C ARG A 59 -19.00 19.59 -50.59
N ASN A 60 -18.51 20.82 -50.76
CA ASN A 60 -18.25 21.80 -49.72
C ASN A 60 -19.36 21.81 -48.67
N ASN A 61 -19.01 21.48 -47.43
CA ASN A 61 -19.72 21.97 -46.26
C ASN A 61 -18.68 22.32 -45.19
N SER A 62 -18.30 23.60 -45.21
CA SER A 62 -17.54 24.29 -44.17
C SER A 62 -18.36 24.33 -42.88
N SER A 63 -18.39 23.22 -42.13
CA SER A 63 -18.79 23.24 -40.73
C SER A 63 -17.61 23.72 -39.92
N LYS A 64 -17.66 25.01 -39.52
CA LYS A 64 -16.77 25.62 -38.54
C LYS A 64 -16.78 24.79 -37.26
N LYS A 65 -15.86 23.83 -37.11
CA LYS A 65 -15.51 23.24 -35.82
C LYS A 65 -15.03 24.39 -34.94
N ARG A 66 -15.91 24.89 -34.05
CA ARG A 66 -15.52 25.78 -32.95
C ARG A 66 -14.46 25.03 -32.16
N LYS A 67 -13.18 25.39 -32.36
CA LYS A 67 -12.11 25.12 -31.39
C LYS A 67 -12.63 25.67 -30.07
N LYS A 68 -13.09 24.79 -29.17
CA LYS A 68 -13.41 25.15 -27.78
C LYS A 68 -12.15 25.81 -27.23
N ARG A 69 -12.20 27.13 -27.08
CA ARG A 69 -11.16 27.91 -26.40
C ARG A 69 -10.97 27.27 -25.02
N ARG A 70 -9.72 27.05 -24.61
CA ARG A 70 -9.40 26.71 -23.21
C ARG A 70 -10.10 27.77 -22.34
N PRO A 71 -10.88 27.39 -21.32
CA PRO A 71 -11.50 28.37 -20.43
C PRO A 71 -10.38 29.22 -19.80
N ASP A 72 -10.58 30.53 -19.84
CA ASP A 72 -9.66 31.55 -19.34
C ASP A 72 -9.35 31.26 -17.87
N SER A 73 -8.08 31.23 -17.46
CA SER A 73 -7.70 30.87 -16.08
C SER A 73 -8.10 31.91 -15.02
N LYS A 74 -8.76 33.01 -15.44
CA LYS A 74 -9.08 34.16 -14.60
C LYS A 74 -10.30 33.99 -13.70
N ASN A 75 -11.19 33.03 -13.98
CA ASN A 75 -12.45 32.86 -13.23
C ASN A 75 -12.53 31.57 -12.38
N LYS A 76 -11.41 30.89 -12.14
CA LYS A 76 -11.41 29.69 -11.29
C LYS A 76 -11.46 30.05 -9.82
N VAL A 77 -12.37 29.43 -9.07
CA VAL A 77 -12.40 29.58 -7.61
C VAL A 77 -11.26 28.74 -7.04
N LYS A 78 -10.33 29.42 -6.36
CA LYS A 78 -9.23 28.77 -5.65
C LYS A 78 -9.69 28.36 -4.27
N VAL A 79 -9.58 27.08 -3.96
CA VAL A 79 -9.89 26.52 -2.65
C VAL A 79 -8.58 26.07 -2.03
N GLN A 80 -8.21 26.73 -0.94
CA GLN A 80 -7.04 26.40 -0.14
C GLN A 80 -7.37 25.22 0.77
N ILE A 81 -6.55 24.18 0.76
CA ILE A 81 -6.78 22.93 1.50
C ILE A 81 -5.61 22.69 2.45
N CYS A 82 -5.95 22.39 3.70
CA CYS A 82 -5.04 21.89 4.71
C CYS A 82 -5.58 20.56 5.28
N VAL A 83 -4.83 19.48 5.06
CA VAL A 83 -5.08 18.15 5.63
C VAL A 83 -4.24 17.94 6.89
N GLN A 84 -4.87 17.48 7.96
CA GLN A 84 -4.23 17.12 9.22
C GLN A 84 -4.55 15.66 9.58
N PHE A 85 -3.53 14.83 9.70
CA PHE A 85 -3.66 13.46 10.18
C PHE A 85 -3.73 13.47 11.70
N PHE A 86 -4.96 13.46 12.24
CA PHE A 86 -5.19 13.58 13.68
C PHE A 86 -4.91 12.27 14.41
N LYS A 87 -5.30 11.15 13.81
CA LYS A 87 -4.99 9.79 14.27
C LYS A 87 -4.71 8.94 13.05
N VAL A 88 -3.57 8.24 13.04
CA VAL A 88 -3.31 7.17 12.06
C VAL A 88 -3.48 5.85 12.80
N GLY A 89 -4.38 5.01 12.31
CA GLY A 89 -4.71 3.72 12.89
C GLY A 89 -3.87 2.60 12.29
N GLU A 90 -4.49 1.42 12.18
CA GLU A 90 -3.86 0.22 11.65
C GLU A 90 -3.61 0.33 10.14
N ILE A 91 -2.47 -0.19 9.69
CA ILE A 91 -2.07 -0.30 8.29
C ILE A 91 -2.18 -1.77 7.86
N ASP A 92 -3.24 -2.12 7.12
CA ASP A 92 -3.47 -3.48 6.65
C ASP A 92 -2.74 -3.70 5.32
N THR A 93 -1.60 -4.38 5.39
CA THR A 93 -0.77 -4.67 4.21
C THR A 93 -1.45 -5.66 3.26
N LEU A 94 -2.32 -6.55 3.74
CA LEU A 94 -2.99 -7.56 2.91
C LEU A 94 -4.11 -6.95 2.07
N LYS A 95 -4.83 -5.98 2.64
CA LYS A 95 -5.96 -5.30 1.99
C LYS A 95 -5.57 -3.99 1.31
N GLU A 96 -4.30 -3.58 1.38
CA GLU A 96 -3.81 -2.32 0.80
C GLU A 96 -4.65 -1.12 1.26
N GLN A 97 -4.86 -1.04 2.58
CA GLN A 97 -5.68 0.00 3.20
C GLN A 97 -5.14 0.41 4.57
N PHE A 98 -5.48 1.61 5.01
CA PHE A 98 -5.18 2.07 6.36
C PHE A 98 -6.38 2.81 6.97
N THR A 99 -6.46 2.81 8.29
CA THR A 99 -7.49 3.56 9.02
C THR A 99 -6.93 4.89 9.50
N ALA A 100 -7.72 5.96 9.46
CA ALA A 100 -7.31 7.25 10.00
C ALA A 100 -8.49 8.14 10.42
N ASP A 101 -8.24 8.99 11.41
CA ASP A 101 -9.05 10.18 11.69
C ASP A 101 -8.32 11.38 11.09
N VAL A 102 -8.93 12.01 10.09
CA VAL A 102 -8.33 13.10 9.31
C VAL A 102 -9.20 14.35 9.45
N ILE A 103 -8.56 15.50 9.58
CA ILE A 103 -9.23 16.80 9.54
C ILE A 103 -8.84 17.48 8.24
N VAL A 104 -9.82 17.75 7.39
CA VAL A 104 -9.65 18.54 6.17
C VAL A 104 -10.22 19.93 6.43
N LYS A 105 -9.37 20.94 6.33
CA LYS A 105 -9.78 22.34 6.32
C LYS A 105 -9.75 22.84 4.89
N ALA A 106 -10.83 23.46 4.44
CA ALA A 106 -10.91 24.11 3.16
C ALA A 106 -11.29 25.58 3.36
N LYS A 107 -10.65 26.48 2.63
CA LYS A 107 -10.89 27.93 2.70
C LYS A 107 -11.02 28.47 1.29
N TRP A 108 -12.10 29.23 1.03
CA TRP A 108 -12.30 29.91 -0.25
C TRP A 108 -12.87 31.30 -0.03
N ARG A 109 -12.61 32.18 -0.99
CA ARG A 109 -13.06 33.58 -0.94
C ARG A 109 -14.53 33.66 -1.34
N GLU A 110 -15.30 34.45 -0.59
CA GLU A 110 -16.72 34.75 -0.88
C GLU A 110 -16.94 36.27 -0.97
N PRO A 111 -16.79 36.87 -2.17
CA PRO A 111 -16.83 38.33 -2.33
C PRO A 111 -18.18 38.96 -1.97
N THR A 112 -19.29 38.21 -1.99
CA THR A 112 -20.62 38.75 -1.69
C THR A 112 -20.80 39.16 -0.23
N LEU A 113 -19.92 38.69 0.67
CA LEU A 113 -19.95 38.94 2.11
C LEU A 113 -18.90 39.96 2.56
N ASP A 114 -18.11 40.51 1.64
CA ASP A 114 -17.09 41.52 1.91
C ASP A 114 -17.74 42.76 2.58
N GLY A 115 -17.17 43.23 3.69
CA GLY A 115 -17.63 44.44 4.41
C GLY A 115 -18.97 44.33 5.16
N GLN A 116 -19.64 43.18 5.16
CA GLN A 116 -20.93 43.02 5.86
C GLN A 116 -20.80 42.76 7.37
N ASN A 117 -19.57 42.51 7.89
CA ASN A 117 -19.27 42.22 9.30
C ASN A 117 -20.26 41.22 9.96
N LYS A 118 -20.73 40.23 9.20
CA LYS A 118 -21.68 39.24 9.69
C LYS A 118 -20.96 38.19 10.53
N THR A 119 -21.63 37.70 11.56
CA THR A 119 -21.12 36.59 12.36
C THR A 119 -21.48 35.24 11.73
N SER A 120 -20.70 34.20 12.02
CA SER A 120 -20.92 32.84 11.48
C SER A 120 -22.32 32.28 11.81
N GLU A 121 -22.94 32.70 12.92
CA GLU A 121 -24.26 32.26 13.37
C GLU A 121 -25.41 32.87 12.55
N SER A 122 -25.18 34.01 11.91
CA SER A 122 -26.19 34.75 11.15
C SER A 122 -26.33 34.30 9.68
N ILE A 123 -25.56 33.29 9.26
CA ILE A 123 -25.38 32.93 7.85
C ILE A 123 -25.83 31.50 7.60
N GLU A 124 -26.75 31.35 6.66
CA GLU A 124 -27.11 30.05 6.10
C GLU A 124 -26.13 29.68 4.97
N PHE A 125 -25.07 28.94 5.31
CA PHE A 125 -24.01 28.54 4.36
C PHE A 125 -24.52 27.78 3.13
N ASN A 126 -25.66 27.09 3.20
CA ASN A 126 -26.26 26.34 2.09
C ASN A 126 -26.68 27.22 0.91
N LYS A 127 -26.82 28.55 1.10
CA LYS A 127 -27.19 29.49 0.03
C LYS A 127 -26.00 29.96 -0.80
N PHE A 128 -24.77 29.73 -0.34
CA PHE A 128 -23.55 30.20 -0.99
C PHE A 128 -22.90 29.11 -1.84
N TRP A 129 -21.93 29.51 -2.66
CA TRP A 129 -21.17 28.57 -3.47
C TRP A 129 -20.41 27.57 -2.59
N ASN A 130 -20.43 26.29 -2.98
CA ASN A 130 -19.81 25.20 -2.24
C ASN A 130 -18.90 24.37 -3.17
N PRO A 131 -17.64 24.10 -2.78
CA PRO A 131 -16.69 23.35 -3.60
C PRO A 131 -17.00 21.86 -3.76
N LYS A 132 -18.01 21.32 -3.06
CA LYS A 132 -18.43 19.92 -3.07
C LYS A 132 -17.26 18.95 -2.95
N LEU A 133 -16.53 19.09 -1.85
CA LEU A 133 -15.35 18.28 -1.59
C LEU A 133 -15.75 16.85 -1.18
N TYR A 134 -14.95 15.87 -1.59
CA TYR A 134 -15.03 14.47 -1.17
C TYR A 134 -13.62 13.88 -1.09
N ILE A 135 -13.49 12.75 -0.39
CA ILE A 135 -12.23 11.99 -0.35
C ILE A 135 -12.31 10.91 -1.41
N GLU A 136 -11.37 10.94 -2.35
CA GLU A 136 -11.41 10.04 -3.50
C GLU A 136 -11.04 8.60 -3.13
N ASN A 137 -10.04 8.44 -2.25
CA ASN A 137 -9.54 7.13 -1.86
C ASN A 137 -10.19 6.57 -0.59
N SER A 138 -11.36 7.08 -0.17
CA SER A 138 -12.10 6.50 0.96
C SER A 138 -12.78 5.19 0.58
N LEU A 139 -12.67 4.18 1.42
CA LEU A 139 -13.37 2.90 1.27
C LEU A 139 -14.69 2.92 2.04
N GLY A 140 -15.80 2.68 1.34
CA GLY A 140 -17.14 2.75 1.90
C GLY A 140 -17.55 4.19 2.26
N ASP A 141 -18.47 4.32 3.21
CA ASP A 141 -18.97 5.63 3.67
C ASP A 141 -18.25 6.05 4.96
N PRO A 142 -17.27 6.97 4.90
CA PRO A 142 -16.61 7.45 6.09
C PRO A 142 -17.58 8.25 6.98
N LYS A 143 -17.35 8.24 8.28
CA LYS A 143 -18.09 9.11 9.20
C LYS A 143 -17.55 10.53 9.05
N GLU A 144 -18.37 11.41 8.50
CA GLU A 144 -18.01 12.81 8.26
C GLU A 144 -18.79 13.75 9.18
N GLN A 145 -18.09 14.73 9.77
CA GLN A 145 -18.70 15.86 10.45
C GLN A 145 -18.16 17.15 9.85
N ILE A 146 -19.05 17.93 9.23
CA ILE A 146 -18.71 19.19 8.56
C ILE A 146 -19.17 20.36 9.42
N ARG A 147 -18.30 21.37 9.56
CA ARG A 147 -18.62 22.65 10.20
C ARG A 147 -18.12 23.80 9.34
N TYR A 148 -18.97 24.79 9.10
CA TYR A 148 -18.60 25.99 8.36
C TYR A 148 -18.39 27.17 9.31
N ARG A 149 -17.45 28.05 8.96
CA ARG A 149 -17.20 29.32 9.66
C ARG A 149 -16.89 30.40 8.63
N LEU A 150 -17.27 31.64 8.95
CA LEU A 150 -16.85 32.81 8.19
C LEU A 150 -15.67 33.47 8.90
N LEU A 151 -14.60 33.74 8.14
CA LEU A 151 -13.44 34.49 8.59
C LEU A 151 -13.26 35.73 7.71
N TYR A 152 -12.83 36.83 8.30
CA TYR A 152 -12.45 38.03 7.58
C TYR A 152 -10.93 38.18 7.64
N ASN A 153 -10.32 38.54 6.51
CA ASN A 153 -8.91 38.92 6.48
C ASN A 153 -8.74 40.36 6.98
N ASP A 154 -7.51 40.80 7.27
CA ASP A 154 -7.19 42.16 7.73
C ASP A 154 -7.68 43.25 6.77
N LYS A 155 -7.90 42.89 5.50
CA LYS A 155 -8.45 43.76 4.43
C LYS A 155 -9.98 43.82 4.39
N GLY A 156 -10.68 43.12 5.29
CA GLY A 156 -12.15 43.02 5.29
C GLY A 156 -12.72 42.04 4.26
N GLU A 157 -11.87 41.25 3.60
CA GLU A 157 -12.27 40.21 2.64
C GLU A 157 -12.84 38.99 3.37
N ALA A 158 -13.98 38.50 2.93
CA ALA A 158 -14.69 37.36 3.49
C ALA A 158 -14.18 36.02 2.92
N PHE A 159 -13.89 35.08 3.81
CA PHE A 159 -13.49 33.71 3.51
C PHE A 159 -14.37 32.72 4.24
N ILE A 160 -15.01 31.83 3.49
CA ILE A 160 -15.72 30.69 4.08
C ILE A 160 -14.70 29.59 4.32
N THR A 161 -14.70 29.06 5.54
CA THR A 161 -13.87 27.93 5.96
C THR A 161 -14.75 26.73 6.29
N GLU A 162 -14.54 25.64 5.58
CA GLU A 162 -15.10 24.33 5.90
C GLU A 162 -14.08 23.53 6.71
N LYS A 163 -14.49 23.02 7.88
CA LYS A 163 -13.74 22.02 8.64
C LYS A 163 -14.50 20.70 8.60
N ARG A 164 -13.90 19.71 7.94
CA ARG A 164 -14.43 18.35 7.85
C ARG A 164 -13.59 17.41 8.70
N VAL A 165 -14.21 16.74 9.66
CA VAL A 165 -13.60 15.66 10.45
C VAL A 165 -14.08 14.34 9.87
N ILE A 166 -13.15 13.52 9.41
CA ILE A 166 -13.40 12.29 8.67
C ILE A 166 -12.80 11.15 9.46
N LYS A 167 -13.60 10.11 9.72
CA LYS A 167 -13.15 8.87 10.34
C LYS A 167 -13.50 7.72 9.44
N GLY A 168 -12.50 7.00 8.95
CA GLY A 168 -12.73 5.93 8.01
C GLY A 168 -11.49 5.15 7.63
N THR A 169 -11.67 4.32 6.61
CA THR A 169 -10.64 3.50 6.00
C THR A 169 -10.34 4.07 4.62
N PHE A 170 -9.05 4.11 4.27
CA PHE A 170 -8.57 4.68 3.02
C PHE A 170 -7.76 3.63 2.27
N MET A 171 -7.97 3.56 0.96
CA MET A 171 -7.20 2.73 0.05
C MET A 171 -5.84 3.37 -0.20
N GLU A 172 -4.79 2.55 -0.21
CA GLU A 172 -3.43 2.97 -0.58
C GLU A 172 -2.69 1.80 -1.21
N ASN A 173 -2.08 2.04 -2.37
CA ASN A 173 -1.29 1.02 -3.05
C ASN A 173 0.09 0.92 -2.39
N LEU A 174 0.35 -0.19 -1.70
CA LEU A 174 1.60 -0.39 -0.96
C LEU A 174 2.65 -1.03 -1.87
N GLU A 175 3.78 -0.35 -2.09
CA GLU A 175 4.87 -0.92 -2.88
C GLU A 175 5.80 -1.76 -1.99
N LEU A 176 5.74 -3.08 -2.14
CA LEU A 176 6.40 -4.04 -1.24
C LEU A 176 7.73 -4.58 -1.78
N ASP A 177 8.28 -4.01 -2.85
CA ASP A 177 9.58 -4.45 -3.41
C ASP A 177 10.69 -4.50 -2.34
N ASP A 178 10.70 -3.47 -1.49
CA ASP A 178 11.68 -3.29 -0.42
C ASP A 178 11.34 -4.05 0.87
N PHE A 179 10.25 -4.83 0.91
CA PHE A 179 9.77 -5.51 2.11
C PHE A 179 10.83 -6.46 2.70
N PRO A 180 11.07 -6.46 4.03
CA PRO A 180 10.35 -5.74 5.11
C PRO A 180 11.01 -4.40 5.53
N PHE A 181 11.91 -3.86 4.70
CA PHE A 181 12.64 -2.63 4.97
C PHE A 181 11.99 -1.39 4.33
N ASP A 182 10.77 -1.56 3.83
CA ASP A 182 9.99 -0.61 3.08
C ASP A 182 9.61 0.65 3.88
N VAL A 183 9.28 1.69 3.11
CA VAL A 183 8.68 2.94 3.56
C VAL A 183 7.49 3.19 2.65
N GLN A 184 6.31 3.26 3.25
CA GLN A 184 5.03 3.40 2.56
C GLN A 184 4.55 4.84 2.67
N ASP A 185 3.98 5.35 1.57
CA ASP A 185 3.21 6.58 1.56
C ASP A 185 1.79 6.26 2.04
N LEU A 186 1.21 7.12 2.87
CA LEU A 186 -0.18 7.06 3.31
C LEU A 186 -0.86 8.36 2.88
N THR A 187 -1.67 8.27 1.83
CA THR A 187 -2.21 9.41 1.09
C THR A 187 -3.67 9.63 1.45
N ILE A 188 -4.04 10.91 1.56
CA ILE A 188 -5.44 11.34 1.51
C ILE A 188 -5.61 12.23 0.30
N THR A 189 -6.50 11.85 -0.61
CA THR A 189 -6.79 12.61 -1.83
C THR A 189 -8.11 13.34 -1.67
N VAL A 190 -8.04 14.66 -1.49
CA VAL A 190 -9.21 15.54 -1.46
C VAL A 190 -9.52 15.96 -2.90
N ALA A 191 -10.75 15.73 -3.35
CA ALA A 191 -11.20 16.09 -4.69
C ALA A 191 -12.49 16.93 -4.63
N SER A 192 -12.77 17.67 -5.70
CA SER A 192 -14.04 18.39 -5.88
C SER A 192 -14.91 17.65 -6.90
N GLU A 193 -16.21 17.57 -6.66
CA GLU A 193 -17.16 17.09 -7.68
C GLU A 193 -17.26 18.01 -8.89
N LEU A 194 -16.88 19.28 -8.71
CA LEU A 194 -16.93 20.31 -9.73
C LEU A 194 -15.76 20.15 -10.72
N PRO A 195 -15.94 20.57 -11.98
CA PRO A 195 -14.87 20.51 -12.96
C PRO A 195 -13.69 21.41 -12.62
N SER A 196 -12.49 20.98 -13.00
CA SER A 196 -11.20 21.69 -12.85
C SER A 196 -11.11 23.05 -13.57
N TYR A 197 -12.08 23.36 -14.44
CA TYR A 197 -12.20 24.69 -15.04
C TYR A 197 -12.97 25.67 -14.16
N GLU A 198 -13.74 25.20 -13.18
CA GLU A 198 -14.48 26.01 -12.21
C GLU A 198 -13.71 26.10 -10.89
N VAL A 199 -13.14 24.98 -10.43
CA VAL A 199 -12.45 24.86 -9.15
C VAL A 199 -11.00 24.46 -9.32
N GLU A 200 -10.15 25.10 -8.53
CA GLU A 200 -8.74 24.77 -8.39
C GLU A 200 -8.41 24.56 -6.92
N LEU A 201 -8.07 23.32 -6.56
CA LEU A 201 -7.61 22.96 -5.21
C LEU A 201 -6.11 23.24 -5.11
N ILE A 202 -5.72 24.01 -4.09
CA ILE A 202 -4.34 24.38 -3.80
C ILE A 202 -4.02 24.16 -2.34
N GLU A 203 -2.74 24.06 -2.02
CA GLU A 203 -2.27 24.02 -0.63
C GLU A 203 -2.54 25.36 0.06
N ASP A 204 -2.94 25.30 1.33
CA ASP A 204 -3.03 26.49 2.18
C ASP A 204 -1.62 26.91 2.62
N LEU A 205 -1.26 28.16 2.33
CA LEU A 205 0.04 28.72 2.70
C LEU A 205 0.06 29.23 4.14
N ASP A 206 -1.11 29.51 4.72
CA ASP A 206 -1.26 30.03 6.08
C ASP A 206 -1.33 28.88 7.12
N ASP A 207 -1.88 27.72 6.74
CA ASP A 207 -2.05 26.54 7.61
C ASP A 207 -1.43 25.29 6.97
N HIS A 208 -0.32 24.82 7.56
CA HIS A 208 0.43 23.70 7.00
C HIS A 208 -0.22 22.35 7.28
N HIS A 209 0.06 21.38 6.41
CA HIS A 209 -0.23 19.98 6.64
C HIS A 209 0.49 19.45 7.88
N VAL A 210 -0.24 18.74 8.76
CA VAL A 210 0.28 18.25 10.05
C VAL A 210 -0.03 16.76 10.24
N VAL A 211 0.91 16.04 10.84
CA VAL A 211 0.73 14.68 11.32
C VAL A 211 0.89 14.64 12.83
N ASN A 212 -0.08 14.04 13.52
CA ASN A 212 0.00 13.83 14.96
C ASN A 212 0.61 12.45 15.28
N LYS A 213 1.91 12.41 15.64
CA LYS A 213 2.58 11.15 16.02
C LYS A 213 2.00 10.49 17.26
N GLN A 214 1.55 11.29 18.22
CA GLN A 214 1.22 10.83 19.57
C GLN A 214 -0.03 9.95 19.57
N SER A 215 -0.84 10.05 18.53
CA SER A 215 -2.05 9.25 18.34
C SER A 215 -1.87 8.16 17.29
N PHE A 216 -0.63 7.78 16.96
CA PHE A 216 -0.37 6.67 16.06
C PHE A 216 -0.59 5.33 16.78
N VAL A 217 -1.48 4.48 16.27
CA VAL A 217 -1.82 3.20 16.89
C VAL A 217 -0.74 2.15 16.62
N ASP A 218 -0.21 2.12 15.40
CA ASP A 218 0.62 1.03 14.89
C ASP A 218 2.14 1.24 15.13
N GLU A 219 2.51 1.96 16.20
CA GLU A 219 3.91 2.34 16.47
C GLU A 219 4.85 1.15 16.71
N GLN A 220 4.31 -0.01 17.10
CA GLN A 220 5.08 -1.24 17.33
C GLN A 220 5.54 -1.90 16.04
N GLU A 221 4.76 -1.79 14.96
CA GLU A 221 5.09 -2.34 13.64
C GLU A 221 5.68 -1.27 12.73
N TRP A 222 5.31 0.00 12.92
CA TRP A 222 5.65 1.08 12.01
C TRP A 222 6.27 2.28 12.73
N HIS A 223 7.00 3.09 11.98
CA HIS A 223 7.52 4.37 12.42
C HIS A 223 6.95 5.47 11.53
N LEU A 224 6.07 6.29 12.09
CA LEU A 224 5.44 7.41 11.38
C LEU A 224 6.37 8.64 11.37
N TYR A 225 6.60 9.20 10.18
CA TYR A 225 7.29 10.47 10.00
C TYR A 225 6.31 11.65 10.11
N MET A 226 6.79 12.79 10.57
CA MET A 226 6.04 14.04 10.74
C MET A 226 5.96 14.87 9.46
N HIS A 227 6.99 14.83 8.62
CA HIS A 227 6.95 15.54 7.35
C HIS A 227 5.81 15.01 6.47
N THR A 228 5.15 15.94 5.79
CA THR A 228 4.11 15.65 4.81
C THR A 228 4.57 16.14 3.44
N GLU A 229 4.08 15.48 2.39
CA GLU A 229 4.27 15.93 1.02
C GLU A 229 2.92 16.15 0.36
N CYS A 230 2.78 17.28 -0.32
CA CYS A 230 1.57 17.66 -1.02
C CYS A 230 1.81 17.62 -2.53
N SER A 231 0.87 17.02 -3.26
CA SER A 231 0.89 16.98 -4.72
C SER A 231 -0.49 17.30 -5.26
N ARG A 232 -0.54 18.27 -6.17
CA ARG A 232 -1.74 18.53 -6.96
C ARG A 232 -1.93 17.48 -8.04
N ARG A 233 -3.18 17.10 -8.30
CA ARG A 233 -3.57 16.17 -9.37
C ARG A 233 -4.82 16.67 -10.09
N ASP A 234 -4.93 16.32 -11.36
CA ASP A 234 -6.20 16.43 -12.10
C ASP A 234 -6.72 15.01 -12.34
N LEU A 235 -7.85 14.67 -11.73
CA LEU A 235 -8.48 13.37 -11.88
C LEU A 235 -9.27 13.33 -13.18
N VAL A 236 -9.01 12.32 -14.01
CA VAL A 236 -9.80 12.03 -15.21
C VAL A 236 -10.95 11.11 -14.80
N ILE A 237 -12.18 11.60 -14.87
CA ILE A 237 -13.36 10.82 -14.46
C ILE A 237 -13.75 9.81 -15.54
N ASP A 238 -13.75 10.27 -16.80
CA ASP A 238 -14.14 9.48 -17.94
C ASP A 238 -12.94 9.26 -18.86
N GLN A 239 -12.56 8.00 -19.03
CA GLN A 239 -11.46 7.62 -19.92
C GLN A 239 -11.82 7.86 -21.40
N ALA A 240 -13.11 7.89 -21.75
CA ALA A 240 -13.60 8.20 -23.09
C ALA A 240 -13.69 9.71 -23.35
N ASP A 241 -13.99 10.51 -22.32
CA ASP A 241 -14.03 11.98 -22.39
C ASP A 241 -13.02 12.66 -21.44
N ASN A 242 -11.79 12.80 -21.95
CA ASN A 242 -10.70 13.53 -21.28
C ASN A 242 -10.98 15.02 -21.01
N SER A 243 -12.12 15.57 -21.47
CA SER A 243 -12.47 16.98 -21.23
C SER A 243 -13.05 17.22 -19.84
N VAL A 244 -13.55 16.19 -19.15
CA VAL A 244 -14.08 16.29 -17.79
C VAL A 244 -13.02 15.87 -16.78
N ARG A 245 -12.27 16.85 -16.29
CA ARG A 245 -11.25 16.68 -15.24
C ARG A 245 -11.73 17.29 -13.94
N ARG A 246 -11.46 16.65 -12.80
CA ARG A 246 -11.69 17.19 -11.45
C ARG A 246 -10.37 17.59 -10.82
N SER A 247 -10.36 18.73 -10.13
CA SER A 247 -9.19 19.14 -9.36
C SER A 247 -9.09 18.30 -8.09
N ALA A 248 -7.89 17.79 -7.79
CA ALA A 248 -7.60 17.04 -6.58
C ALA A 248 -6.28 17.49 -5.94
N LEU A 249 -6.20 17.34 -4.62
CA LEU A 249 -5.01 17.56 -3.84
C LEU A 249 -4.72 16.30 -3.01
N SER A 250 -3.57 15.69 -3.24
CA SER A 250 -3.12 14.51 -2.52
C SER A 250 -2.08 14.91 -1.48
N VAL A 251 -2.37 14.64 -0.22
CA VAL A 251 -1.46 14.89 0.90
C VAL A 251 -0.99 13.56 1.45
N LYS A 252 0.31 13.38 1.53
CA LYS A 252 0.98 12.14 1.92
C LYS A 252 1.69 12.31 3.25
N CYS A 253 1.45 11.40 4.18
CA CYS A 253 2.37 11.13 5.28
C CYS A 253 3.11 9.82 4.99
N ARG A 254 4.21 9.54 5.72
CA ARG A 254 5.05 8.36 5.47
C ARG A 254 5.22 7.50 6.70
N ALA A 255 5.15 6.18 6.52
CA ALA A 255 5.40 5.20 7.57
C ALA A 255 6.50 4.22 7.14
N ALA A 256 7.50 4.01 7.98
CA ALA A 256 8.55 3.01 7.76
C ALA A 256 8.30 1.76 8.62
N ARG A 257 8.28 0.58 8.01
CA ARG A 257 8.08 -0.68 8.74
C ARG A 257 9.23 -0.95 9.70
N ARG A 258 9.03 -1.60 10.83
CA ARG A 258 10.08 -2.04 11.74
C ARG A 258 10.49 -3.46 11.35
N PRO A 259 11.69 -3.67 10.77
CA PRO A 259 12.04 -4.97 10.19
C PRO A 259 12.40 -6.04 11.23
N GLY A 260 12.51 -5.68 12.53
CA GLY A 260 13.08 -6.54 13.58
C GLY A 260 12.43 -7.92 13.67
N TYR A 261 11.10 -8.00 13.63
CA TYR A 261 10.37 -9.26 13.62
C TYR A 261 10.81 -10.18 12.47
N PHE A 262 10.85 -9.64 11.25
CA PHE A 262 11.21 -10.40 10.05
C PHE A 262 12.69 -10.81 10.05
N VAL A 263 13.58 -9.95 10.56
CA VAL A 263 15.02 -10.26 10.72
C VAL A 263 15.22 -11.48 11.62
N TRP A 264 14.62 -11.47 12.81
CA TRP A 264 14.82 -12.55 13.79
C TRP A 264 14.05 -13.83 13.44
N ASN A 265 12.82 -13.73 12.94
CA ASN A 265 11.97 -14.90 12.75
C ASN A 265 12.04 -15.49 11.34
N ILE A 266 12.46 -14.73 10.33
CA ILE A 266 12.48 -15.19 8.94
C ILE A 266 13.91 -15.30 8.43
N PHE A 267 14.66 -14.20 8.43
CA PHE A 267 16.02 -14.19 7.88
C PHE A 267 16.96 -15.11 8.68
N LEU A 268 16.96 -15.00 10.02
CA LEU A 268 17.79 -15.85 10.87
C LEU A 268 17.38 -17.33 10.79
N VAL A 269 16.09 -17.64 10.84
CA VAL A 269 15.61 -19.03 10.76
C VAL A 269 16.01 -19.66 9.42
N THR A 270 15.83 -18.94 8.31
CA THR A 270 16.26 -19.40 6.98
C THR A 270 17.77 -19.57 6.90
N PHE A 271 18.54 -18.63 7.48
CA PHE A 271 20.00 -18.75 7.56
C PHE A 271 20.42 -20.04 8.28
N LEU A 272 19.80 -20.37 9.41
CA LEU A 272 20.08 -21.58 10.16
C LEU A 272 19.72 -22.84 9.36
N ILE A 273 18.55 -22.89 8.72
CA ILE A 273 18.14 -24.02 7.86
C ILE A 273 19.16 -24.25 6.74
N CYS A 274 19.61 -23.19 6.07
CA CYS A 274 20.63 -23.31 5.03
C CYS A 274 21.98 -23.75 5.58
N THR A 275 22.38 -23.29 6.77
CA THR A 275 23.66 -23.68 7.38
C THR A 275 23.67 -25.19 7.69
N LEU A 276 22.52 -25.77 8.10
CA LEU A 276 22.40 -27.21 8.33
C LEU A 276 22.66 -28.06 7.08
N ALA A 277 22.53 -27.48 5.88
CA ALA A 277 22.86 -28.19 4.64
C ALA A 277 24.33 -28.60 4.59
N PHE A 278 25.24 -27.82 5.18
CA PHE A 278 26.66 -28.17 5.22
C PHE A 278 26.96 -29.36 6.14
N ALA A 279 26.13 -29.59 7.18
CA ALA A 279 26.26 -30.77 8.04
C ALA A 279 25.99 -32.08 7.28
N THR A 280 25.25 -32.04 6.17
CA THR A 280 24.99 -33.23 5.34
C THR A 280 26.25 -33.79 4.67
N PHE A 281 27.28 -32.96 4.46
CA PHE A 281 28.57 -33.40 3.91
C PHE A 281 29.37 -34.26 4.89
N SER A 282 29.10 -34.15 6.20
CA SER A 282 29.74 -34.97 7.23
C SER A 282 29.26 -36.44 7.23
N VAL A 283 28.12 -36.74 6.60
CA VAL A 283 27.59 -38.11 6.48
C VAL A 283 28.43 -38.91 5.49
N GLU A 284 28.66 -40.20 5.70
CA GLU A 284 29.46 -41.01 4.79
C GLU A 284 28.88 -41.09 3.35
N LYS A 285 29.78 -41.01 2.36
CA LYS A 285 29.45 -41.05 0.91
C LYS A 285 28.89 -42.39 0.45
N LYS A 286 29.31 -43.46 1.13
CA LYS A 286 28.89 -44.84 0.85
C LYS A 286 27.41 -45.08 1.14
N LEU A 287 26.76 -44.15 1.86
CA LEU A 287 25.34 -44.18 2.20
C LEU A 287 24.60 -42.99 1.55
N PRO A 288 24.53 -42.92 0.21
CA PRO A 288 23.93 -41.78 -0.49
C PRO A 288 22.43 -41.61 -0.17
N GLN A 289 21.76 -42.70 0.19
CA GLN A 289 20.37 -42.69 0.65
C GLN A 289 20.17 -41.76 1.85
N ASN A 290 21.06 -41.82 2.85
CA ASN A 290 20.98 -41.00 4.05
C ASN A 290 21.21 -39.51 3.73
N ARG A 291 22.18 -39.21 2.85
CA ARG A 291 22.48 -37.84 2.40
C ARG A 291 21.32 -37.22 1.63
N LEU A 292 20.73 -37.98 0.71
CA LEU A 292 19.55 -37.54 -0.05
C LEU A 292 18.34 -37.34 0.84
N GLN A 293 18.11 -38.24 1.80
CA GLN A 293 17.02 -38.10 2.77
C GLN A 293 17.13 -36.78 3.55
N LEU A 294 18.30 -36.48 4.13
CA LEU A 294 18.53 -35.22 4.86
C LEU A 294 18.35 -34.00 3.95
N SER A 295 18.84 -34.06 2.71
CA SER A 295 18.73 -32.97 1.74
C SER A 295 17.28 -32.69 1.34
N PHE A 296 16.50 -33.74 1.04
CA PHE A 296 15.08 -33.60 0.74
C PHE A 296 14.30 -33.08 1.94
N THR A 297 14.62 -33.52 3.16
CA THR A 297 14.02 -32.96 4.37
C THR A 297 14.27 -31.46 4.47
N LEU A 298 15.50 -30.99 4.27
CA LEU A 298 15.82 -29.55 4.31
C LEU A 298 15.10 -28.76 3.21
N VAL A 299 15.05 -29.28 1.97
CA VAL A 299 14.31 -28.64 0.87
C VAL A 299 12.83 -28.54 1.21
N LEU A 300 12.22 -29.62 1.71
CA LEU A 300 10.81 -29.62 2.11
C LEU A 300 10.56 -28.64 3.26
N THR A 301 11.45 -28.57 4.24
CA THR A 301 11.38 -27.59 5.34
C THR A 301 11.41 -26.16 4.80
N ALA A 302 12.30 -25.85 3.85
CA ALA A 302 12.39 -24.51 3.26
C ALA A 302 11.14 -24.14 2.44
N VAL A 303 10.58 -25.08 1.67
CA VAL A 303 9.33 -24.87 0.91
C VAL A 303 8.15 -24.65 1.87
N ALA A 304 8.02 -25.48 2.91
CA ALA A 304 6.98 -25.35 3.92
C ALA A 304 7.10 -24.00 4.66
N PHE A 305 8.30 -23.62 5.06
CA PHE A 305 8.56 -22.34 5.72
C PHE A 305 8.18 -21.16 4.82
N LYS A 306 8.59 -21.18 3.55
CA LYS A 306 8.18 -20.16 2.57
C LYS A 306 6.67 -20.09 2.40
N SER A 307 5.98 -21.22 2.36
CA SER A 307 4.51 -21.24 2.25
C SER A 307 3.83 -20.56 3.43
N VAL A 308 4.35 -20.76 4.66
CA VAL A 308 3.84 -20.08 5.86
C VAL A 308 4.10 -18.58 5.78
N VAL A 309 5.32 -18.16 5.42
CA VAL A 309 5.66 -16.74 5.28
C VAL A 309 4.78 -16.04 4.23
N ASN A 310 4.53 -16.68 3.09
CA ASN A 310 3.73 -16.10 2.00
C ASN A 310 2.25 -15.94 2.35
N SER A 311 1.75 -16.57 3.43
CA SER A 311 0.39 -16.36 3.92
C SER A 311 0.20 -15.00 4.58
N SER A 312 1.29 -14.36 5.01
CA SER A 312 1.29 -13.07 5.70
C SER A 312 1.51 -11.88 4.75
N LEU A 313 1.64 -12.11 3.45
CA LEU A 313 1.83 -11.07 2.44
C LEU A 313 0.71 -11.11 1.39
N PRO A 314 0.33 -9.96 0.80
CA PRO A 314 -0.60 -9.95 -0.32
C PRO A 314 0.00 -10.66 -1.52
N ARG A 315 -0.87 -11.17 -2.40
CA ARG A 315 -0.44 -11.86 -3.63
C ARG A 315 0.02 -10.84 -4.68
N ILE A 316 1.29 -10.49 -4.63
CA ILE A 316 1.96 -9.60 -5.59
C ILE A 316 2.68 -10.40 -6.69
N SER A 317 2.80 -9.80 -7.88
CA SER A 317 3.42 -10.45 -9.05
C SER A 317 4.95 -10.39 -9.06
N TYR A 318 5.55 -9.50 -8.27
CA TYR A 318 6.99 -9.29 -8.21
C TYR A 318 7.59 -9.87 -6.92
N LEU A 319 8.91 -10.09 -6.89
CA LEU A 319 9.62 -10.64 -5.72
C LEU A 319 10.11 -9.54 -4.77
N THR A 320 9.71 -9.64 -3.51
CA THR A 320 10.25 -8.82 -2.41
C THR A 320 11.70 -9.19 -2.07
N TYR A 321 12.41 -8.37 -1.29
CA TYR A 321 13.74 -8.77 -0.77
C TYR A 321 13.69 -10.04 0.07
N MET A 322 12.63 -10.21 0.86
CA MET A 322 12.41 -11.42 1.64
C MET A 322 12.23 -12.64 0.73
N ASP A 323 11.41 -12.54 -0.32
CA ASP A 323 11.20 -13.63 -1.28
C ASP A 323 12.50 -14.00 -1.99
N LYS A 324 13.28 -13.01 -2.43
CA LYS A 324 14.60 -13.22 -3.06
C LYS A 324 15.52 -14.02 -2.13
N TYR A 325 15.52 -13.71 -0.84
CA TYR A 325 16.33 -14.42 0.16
C TYR A 325 15.87 -15.87 0.38
N LEU A 326 14.56 -16.09 0.55
CA LEU A 326 13.99 -17.43 0.70
C LEU A 326 14.18 -18.28 -0.57
N LEU A 327 14.06 -17.69 -1.76
CA LEU A 327 14.27 -18.38 -3.03
C LEU A 327 15.73 -18.76 -3.23
N ALA A 328 16.67 -17.86 -2.96
CA ALA A 328 18.10 -18.17 -3.02
C ALA A 328 18.48 -19.28 -2.05
N ALA A 329 17.94 -19.26 -0.82
CA ALA A 329 18.09 -20.34 0.16
C ALA A 329 17.61 -21.69 -0.39
N MET A 330 16.41 -21.74 -0.99
CA MET A 330 15.90 -22.96 -1.63
C MET A 330 16.78 -23.43 -2.78
N ILE A 331 17.24 -22.52 -3.65
CA ILE A 331 18.16 -22.86 -4.76
C ILE A 331 19.46 -23.47 -4.22
N MET A 332 20.01 -22.92 -3.13
CA MET A 332 21.21 -23.46 -2.48
C MET A 332 20.98 -24.87 -1.94
N LEU A 333 19.86 -25.11 -1.26
CA LEU A 333 19.49 -26.44 -0.76
C LEU A 333 19.28 -27.44 -1.90
N SER A 334 18.64 -27.02 -2.98
CA SER A 334 18.50 -27.84 -4.18
C SER A 334 19.85 -28.16 -4.83
N ALA A 335 20.78 -27.21 -4.88
CA ALA A 335 22.13 -27.45 -5.40
C ALA A 335 22.90 -28.49 -4.56
N VAL A 336 22.81 -28.42 -3.23
CA VAL A 336 23.36 -29.44 -2.32
C VAL A 336 22.71 -30.81 -2.57
N CYS A 337 21.39 -30.85 -2.74
CA CYS A 337 20.67 -32.08 -3.05
C CYS A 337 21.11 -32.71 -4.39
N VAL A 338 21.26 -31.88 -5.44
CA VAL A 338 21.75 -32.31 -6.75
C VAL A 338 23.18 -32.84 -6.64
N TRP A 339 24.04 -32.19 -5.87
CA TRP A 339 25.39 -32.68 -5.61
C TRP A 339 25.40 -34.08 -4.98
N HIS A 340 24.58 -34.29 -3.94
CA HIS A 340 24.45 -35.61 -3.29
C HIS A 340 23.91 -36.70 -4.22
N ALA A 341 23.13 -36.34 -5.24
CA ALA A 341 22.75 -37.29 -6.29
C ALA A 341 23.93 -37.59 -7.23
N LEU A 342 24.64 -36.54 -7.68
CA LEU A 342 25.74 -36.66 -8.65
C LEU A 342 26.97 -37.39 -8.11
N VAL A 343 27.28 -37.24 -6.82
CA VAL A 343 28.48 -37.85 -6.20
C VAL A 343 28.46 -39.39 -6.32
N THR A 344 27.29 -40.01 -6.46
CA THR A 344 27.13 -41.45 -6.66
C THR A 344 27.62 -41.97 -8.02
N VAL A 345 27.67 -41.10 -9.02
CA VAL A 345 28.08 -41.43 -10.40
C VAL A 345 29.59 -41.21 -10.59
N VAL A 346 30.22 -40.39 -9.75
CA VAL A 346 31.64 -40.05 -9.84
C VAL A 346 32.49 -41.21 -9.27
N LYS A 347 33.59 -41.55 -9.96
CA LYS A 347 34.55 -42.56 -9.47
C LYS A 347 35.07 -42.20 -8.08
N GLU A 348 35.13 -43.17 -7.17
CA GLU A 348 35.53 -42.96 -5.77
C GLU A 348 36.87 -42.22 -5.63
N THR A 349 37.84 -42.50 -6.50
CA THR A 349 39.16 -41.85 -6.49
C THR A 349 39.13 -40.33 -6.73
N ILE A 350 38.11 -39.84 -7.44
CA ILE A 350 37.94 -38.42 -7.78
C ILE A 350 36.89 -37.77 -6.85
N ALA A 351 35.95 -38.57 -6.34
CA ALA A 351 34.84 -38.10 -5.51
C ALA A 351 35.30 -37.36 -4.24
N ASP A 352 36.40 -37.78 -3.62
CA ASP A 352 36.93 -37.11 -2.43
C ASP A 352 37.44 -35.69 -2.68
N ARG A 353 38.20 -35.53 -3.75
CA ARG A 353 38.68 -34.22 -4.18
C ARG A 353 37.52 -33.34 -4.63
N ALA A 354 36.61 -33.90 -5.43
CA ALA A 354 35.47 -33.17 -5.98
C ALA A 354 34.52 -32.66 -4.87
N GLU A 355 34.22 -33.48 -3.86
CA GLU A 355 33.37 -33.07 -2.75
C GLU A 355 33.98 -31.96 -1.91
N THR A 356 35.28 -32.04 -1.63
CA THR A 356 35.99 -30.99 -0.89
C THR A 356 35.94 -29.67 -1.66
N ILE A 357 36.16 -29.71 -2.98
CA ILE A 357 36.08 -28.54 -3.85
C ILE A 357 34.66 -27.97 -3.84
N VAL A 358 33.63 -28.80 -4.03
CA VAL A 358 32.23 -28.34 -4.06
C VAL A 358 31.80 -27.77 -2.72
N LEU A 359 32.19 -28.38 -1.60
CA LEU A 359 31.92 -27.85 -0.26
C LEU A 359 32.51 -26.45 -0.08
N ILE A 360 33.78 -26.26 -0.46
CA ILE A 360 34.46 -24.96 -0.37
C ILE A 360 33.78 -23.94 -1.28
N VAL A 361 33.47 -24.30 -2.52
CA VAL A 361 32.83 -23.40 -3.49
C VAL A 361 31.43 -22.99 -3.03
N LEU A 362 30.60 -23.94 -2.60
CA LEU A 362 29.25 -23.64 -2.08
C LEU A 362 29.32 -22.83 -0.79
N GLY A 363 30.29 -23.11 0.09
CA GLY A 363 30.53 -22.32 1.30
C GLY A 363 30.91 -20.87 0.99
N ILE A 364 31.82 -20.65 0.03
CA ILE A 364 32.20 -19.31 -0.43
C ILE A 364 31.01 -18.58 -1.05
N ILE A 365 30.27 -19.23 -1.96
CA ILE A 365 29.06 -18.64 -2.57
C ILE A 365 28.04 -18.26 -1.49
N TYR A 366 27.82 -19.13 -0.51
CA TYR A 366 26.91 -18.88 0.60
C TYR A 366 27.34 -17.66 1.45
N VAL A 367 28.62 -17.57 1.82
CA VAL A 367 29.14 -16.43 2.59
C VAL A 367 29.05 -15.13 1.77
N ILE A 368 29.48 -15.16 0.50
CA ILE A 368 29.39 -14.00 -0.40
C ILE A 368 27.95 -13.55 -0.56
N TYR A 369 27.02 -14.48 -0.73
CA TYR A 369 25.60 -14.17 -0.88
C TYR A 369 25.04 -13.48 0.38
N ASN A 370 25.30 -14.01 1.57
CA ASN A 370 24.82 -13.43 2.83
C ASN A 370 25.44 -12.05 3.08
N VAL A 371 26.75 -11.89 2.87
CA VAL A 371 27.43 -10.60 3.02
C VAL A 371 26.93 -9.59 1.99
N GLY A 372 26.80 -9.99 0.72
CA GLY A 372 26.25 -9.16 -0.35
C GLY A 372 24.82 -8.72 -0.06
N PHE A 373 23.98 -9.62 0.45
CA PHE A 373 22.62 -9.31 0.84
C PHE A 373 22.55 -8.28 1.98
N LEU A 374 23.39 -8.42 3.01
CA LEU A 374 23.51 -7.43 4.09
C LEU A 374 23.95 -6.06 3.57
N ILE A 375 24.92 -6.03 2.64
CA ILE A 375 25.38 -4.79 1.99
C ILE A 375 24.24 -4.13 1.20
N ILE A 376 23.48 -4.90 0.41
CA ILE A 376 22.35 -4.37 -0.36
C ILE A 376 21.29 -3.74 0.56
N ILE A 377 20.93 -4.41 1.66
CA ILE A 377 19.99 -3.87 2.66
C ILE A 377 20.51 -2.56 3.27
N TYR A 378 21.81 -2.50 3.57
CA TYR A 378 22.45 -1.32 4.15
C TYR A 378 22.52 -0.15 3.16
N LEU A 379 22.74 -0.42 1.87
CA LEU A 379 22.92 0.62 0.87
C LEU A 379 21.59 1.20 0.37
N TYR A 380 20.56 0.38 0.16
CA TYR A 380 19.32 0.79 -0.49
C TYR A 380 18.22 1.16 0.53
N PRO A 381 17.57 0.21 1.22
CA PRO A 381 16.52 0.55 2.18
C PRO A 381 16.95 1.50 3.29
N TRP A 382 18.16 1.30 3.83
CA TRP A 382 18.67 2.15 4.91
C TRP A 382 19.00 3.57 4.44
N LYS A 383 19.46 3.75 3.19
CA LYS A 383 19.63 5.09 2.60
C LYS A 383 18.28 5.79 2.45
N LYS A 384 17.25 5.10 1.94
CA LYS A 384 15.88 5.64 1.83
C LYS A 384 15.38 6.12 3.19
N ARG A 385 15.54 5.32 4.25
CA ARG A 385 15.17 5.68 5.62
C ARG A 385 15.97 6.87 6.17
N ARG A 386 17.28 6.95 5.90
CA ARG A 386 18.10 8.10 6.29
C ARG A 386 17.63 9.39 5.62
N THR A 387 17.28 9.35 4.34
CA THR A 387 16.71 10.50 3.64
C THR A 387 15.40 10.95 4.27
N MET A 388 14.50 10.01 4.61
CA MET A 388 13.25 10.35 5.28
C MET A 388 13.46 10.93 6.68
N ALA A 389 14.40 10.38 7.46
CA ALA A 389 14.77 10.92 8.76
C ALA A 389 15.41 12.31 8.66
N GLN A 390 16.12 12.61 7.57
CA GLN A 390 16.63 13.96 7.32
C GLN A 390 15.49 14.94 7.04
N LYS A 391 14.56 14.61 6.13
CA LYS A 391 13.36 15.43 5.87
C LYS A 391 12.56 15.70 7.15
N ASP A 392 12.45 14.70 8.02
CA ASP A 392 11.75 14.84 9.30
C ASP A 392 12.46 15.82 10.25
N ARG A 393 13.80 15.77 10.30
CA ARG A 393 14.60 16.73 11.07
C ARG A 393 14.41 18.15 10.54
N ASP A 394 14.54 18.34 9.23
CA ASP A 394 14.39 19.64 8.57
C ASP A 394 12.99 20.24 8.86
N TYR A 395 11.94 19.40 8.80
CA TYR A 395 10.57 19.79 9.17
C TYR A 395 10.46 20.21 10.64
N THR A 396 11.02 19.43 11.57
CA THR A 396 10.97 19.76 13.01
C THR A 396 11.76 21.02 13.35
N GLU A 397 12.87 21.28 12.66
CA GLU A 397 13.64 22.52 12.82
C GLU A 397 12.85 23.73 12.31
N GLY A 398 12.20 23.61 11.16
CA GLY A 398 11.29 24.64 10.65
C GLY A 398 10.19 24.99 11.65
N LEU A 399 9.54 23.98 12.25
CA LEU A 399 8.52 24.19 13.28
C LEU A 399 9.07 24.90 14.54
N ARG A 400 10.30 24.58 14.96
CA ARG A 400 10.95 25.25 16.12
C ARG A 400 11.22 26.71 15.83
N LEU A 401 11.70 27.04 14.62
CA LEU A 401 11.96 28.42 14.22
C LEU A 401 10.68 29.25 14.20
N VAL A 402 9.58 28.71 13.69
CA VAL A 402 8.27 29.39 13.71
C VAL A 402 7.82 29.64 15.15
N LYS A 403 7.90 28.62 16.02
CA LYS A 403 7.54 28.77 17.45
C LYS A 403 8.41 29.76 18.21
N SER A 404 9.66 29.96 17.82
CA SER A 404 10.56 30.94 18.46
C SER A 404 10.31 32.39 18.05
N LYS A 405 9.55 32.62 16.96
CA LYS A 405 9.20 33.95 16.45
C LYS A 405 7.83 34.46 16.92
N LEU A 406 7.02 33.56 17.49
CA LEU A 406 5.76 33.83 18.17
C LEU A 406 6.04 34.02 19.66
#